data_AF-A0A4Y2DCQ7-F1
#
_entry.id   AF-A0A4Y2DCQ7-F1
#
_cell.length_a   1.000
_cell.length_b   1.000
_cell.length_c   1.000
_cell.angle_alpha   90.00
_cell.angle_beta   90.00
_cell.angle_gamma   90.00
#
_symmetry.space_group_name_H-M   'P 1'
#
loop_
_entity.id
_entity.type
_entity.pdbx_description
1 polymer ?
#
loop_
_entity_poly.entity_id
_entity_poly.type
_entity_poly.pdbx_seq_one_letter_code
_entity_poly.pdbx_strand_id
1 'polypeptide(L)'
;MDLTSGFHQLSMHPDHMHYTGIATEFGLFEYKRLPFGLKNASASFQRLMSIVLAGLSDLQIACYIDDVIIASHNFQDHLQRLELVFQRLTAENLKVKPSKCSFLQFEISFLGHTVREGQVLPDPKNLDSIKNTMPPQTKKQVRSFLGLTGFYRKFIPTYSKKAIPLTNLTKETSKFTWSEKEQLAFDSLKNCLISEPCL
;
A
#
# COMPACT_ATOMS: atom_id res chain seq x y z
N MET A 1 -4.80 9.08 -7.79
CA MET A 1 -4.78 8.74 -9.22
C MET A 1 -4.07 7.42 -9.40
N ASP A 2 -4.54 6.56 -10.30
CA ASP A 2 -4.00 5.22 -10.56
C ASP A 2 -3.58 5.13 -12.03
N LEU A 3 -2.36 4.66 -12.29
CA LEU A 3 -1.84 4.49 -13.66
C LEU A 3 -2.38 3.20 -14.30
N THR A 4 -2.76 3.28 -15.59
CA THR A 4 -3.32 2.13 -16.32
C THR A 4 -2.26 1.05 -16.50
N SER A 5 -2.41 -0.10 -15.83
CA SER A 5 -1.48 -1.23 -15.98
C SER A 5 -0.02 -0.79 -15.87
N GLY A 6 0.32 -0.06 -14.80
CA GLY A 6 1.56 0.73 -14.66
C GLY A 6 2.79 0.05 -15.24
N PHE A 7 3.08 -1.20 -14.83
CA PHE A 7 4.25 -1.93 -15.32
C PHE A 7 4.31 -2.08 -16.84
N HIS A 8 3.19 -2.34 -17.52
CA HIS A 8 3.18 -2.48 -18.98
C HIS A 8 3.47 -1.17 -19.74
N GLN A 9 3.48 -0.02 -19.05
CA GLN A 9 3.86 1.26 -19.64
C GLN A 9 5.39 1.42 -19.71
N LEU A 10 6.15 0.73 -18.85
CA LEU A 10 7.61 0.76 -18.84
C LEU A 10 8.18 -0.24 -19.86
N SER A 11 9.12 0.21 -20.69
CA SER A 11 9.85 -0.67 -21.62
C SER A 11 10.87 -1.54 -20.91
N MET A 12 10.99 -2.80 -21.34
CA MET A 12 12.13 -3.64 -20.95
C MET A 12 13.38 -3.20 -21.71
N HIS A 13 14.53 -3.31 -21.05
CA HIS A 13 15.81 -3.16 -21.74
C HIS A 13 15.97 -4.32 -22.75
N PRO A 14 16.43 -4.06 -24.00
CA PRO A 14 16.58 -5.11 -25.02
C PRO A 14 17.34 -6.35 -24.54
N ASP A 15 18.47 -6.15 -23.87
CA ASP A 15 19.31 -7.24 -23.37
C ASP A 15 18.69 -8.04 -22.22
N HIS A 16 17.52 -7.65 -21.70
CA HIS A 16 16.84 -8.34 -20.61
C HIS A 16 15.51 -8.98 -21.03
N MET A 17 15.04 -8.75 -22.27
CA MET A 17 13.72 -9.24 -22.72
C MET A 17 13.67 -10.78 -22.70
N HIS A 18 14.74 -11.46 -23.10
CA HIS A 18 14.78 -12.93 -23.20
C HIS A 18 14.61 -13.64 -21.85
N TYR A 19 14.89 -12.96 -20.72
CA TYR A 19 14.63 -13.51 -19.39
C TYR A 19 13.14 -13.57 -19.02
N THR A 20 12.28 -12.96 -19.84
CA THR A 20 10.82 -12.91 -19.62
C THR A 20 10.06 -13.91 -20.50
N GLY A 21 10.77 -14.91 -21.04
CA GLY A 21 10.21 -15.94 -21.92
C GLY A 21 9.02 -16.68 -21.30
N ILE A 22 7.91 -16.75 -22.04
CA ILE A 22 6.74 -17.58 -21.75
C ILE A 22 6.56 -18.59 -22.87
N ALA A 23 6.53 -19.87 -22.51
CA ALA A 23 6.16 -20.94 -23.42
C ALA A 23 4.63 -21.11 -23.44
N THR A 24 4.07 -21.14 -24.65
CA THR A 24 2.66 -21.42 -24.91
C THR A 24 2.54 -22.52 -25.96
N GLU A 25 1.34 -23.03 -26.19
CA GLU A 25 1.06 -23.98 -27.29
C GLU A 25 1.37 -23.38 -28.69
N PHE A 26 1.42 -22.05 -28.81
CA PHE A 26 1.71 -21.32 -30.04
C PHE A 26 3.18 -20.92 -30.20
N GLY A 27 4.04 -21.28 -29.24
CA GLY A 27 5.48 -20.99 -29.27
C GLY A 27 6.00 -20.23 -28.05
N LEU A 28 7.25 -19.77 -28.17
CA LEU A 28 7.96 -19.01 -27.14
C LEU A 28 7.83 -17.51 -27.41
N PHE A 29 7.35 -16.76 -26.42
CA PHE A 29 7.16 -15.31 -26.49
C PHE A 29 7.96 -14.63 -25.38
N GLU A 30 8.37 -13.40 -25.61
CA GLU A 30 9.05 -12.56 -24.63
C GLU A 30 8.35 -11.20 -24.48
N TYR A 31 8.47 -10.59 -23.31
CA TYR A 31 7.87 -9.28 -23.06
C TYR A 31 8.77 -8.13 -23.49
N LYS A 32 8.19 -7.20 -24.26
CA LYS A 32 8.81 -5.90 -24.61
C LYS A 32 8.58 -4.82 -23.54
N ARG A 33 7.63 -5.04 -22.65
CA ARG A 33 7.23 -4.13 -21.56
C ARG A 33 7.34 -4.85 -20.24
N LEU A 34 7.60 -4.14 -19.15
CA LEU A 34 7.83 -4.74 -17.84
C LEU A 34 6.62 -5.59 -17.42
N PRO A 35 6.73 -6.92 -17.34
CA PRO A 35 5.59 -7.76 -16.98
C PRO A 35 5.35 -7.79 -15.47
N PHE A 36 4.13 -8.15 -15.10
CA PHE A 36 3.81 -8.52 -13.72
C PHE A 36 4.60 -9.77 -13.30
N GLY A 37 4.89 -9.90 -12.00
CA GLY A 37 5.55 -11.08 -11.42
C GLY A 37 7.07 -11.00 -11.32
N LEU A 38 7.72 -10.04 -11.99
CA LEU A 38 9.15 -9.81 -11.77
C LEU A 38 9.39 -9.17 -10.40
N LYS A 39 10.35 -9.74 -9.66
CA LYS A 39 10.70 -9.30 -8.29
C LYS A 39 10.98 -7.81 -8.18
N ASN A 40 11.57 -7.20 -9.21
CA ASN A 40 11.99 -5.80 -9.21
C ASN A 40 11.02 -4.87 -9.98
N ALA A 41 9.88 -5.37 -10.47
CA ALA A 41 8.95 -4.57 -11.28
C ALA A 41 8.50 -3.30 -10.55
N SER A 42 8.01 -3.44 -9.32
CA SER A 42 7.55 -2.30 -8.50
C SER A 42 8.66 -1.29 -8.22
N ALA A 43 9.89 -1.74 -7.96
CA ALA A 43 11.02 -0.86 -7.67
C ALA A 43 11.44 -0.07 -8.92
N SER A 44 11.49 -0.72 -10.08
CA SER A 44 11.76 -0.07 -11.36
C SER A 44 10.70 0.97 -11.69
N PHE A 45 9.43 0.65 -11.45
CA PHE A 45 8.32 1.58 -11.71
C PHE A 45 8.32 2.76 -10.73
N GLN A 46 8.55 2.51 -9.43
CA GLN A 46 8.73 3.58 -8.45
C GLN A 46 9.85 4.53 -8.85
N ARG A 47 10.98 4.01 -9.34
CA ARG A 47 12.10 4.83 -9.82
C ARG A 47 11.69 5.71 -10.99
N LEU A 48 10.97 5.17 -11.97
CA LEU A 48 10.41 5.95 -13.07
C LEU A 48 9.56 7.10 -12.55
N MET A 49 8.56 6.80 -11.71
CA MET A 49 7.65 7.81 -11.17
C MET A 49 8.37 8.88 -10.34
N SER A 50 9.43 8.49 -9.61
CA SER A 50 10.27 9.43 -8.86
C SER A 50 11.02 10.40 -9.77
N ILE A 51 11.40 9.97 -10.98
CA ILE A 51 12.03 10.83 -11.99
C ILE A 51 10.98 11.75 -12.62
N VAL A 52 9.83 11.20 -13.05
CA VAL A 52 8.75 11.96 -13.72
C VAL A 52 8.24 13.10 -12.82
N LEU A 53 8.04 12.79 -11.54
CA LEU A 53 7.51 13.74 -10.53
C LEU A 53 8.63 14.46 -9.76
N ALA A 54 9.88 14.40 -10.23
CA ALA A 54 11.00 15.06 -9.57
C ALA A 54 10.74 16.58 -9.43
N GLY A 55 11.01 17.09 -8.22
CA GLY A 55 10.81 18.49 -7.84
C GLY A 55 9.37 18.86 -7.44
N LEU A 56 8.44 17.90 -7.40
CA LEU A 56 7.04 18.17 -7.04
C LEU A 56 6.69 17.81 -5.58
N SER A 57 7.63 17.23 -4.83
CA SER A 57 7.42 16.79 -3.44
C SER A 57 6.98 17.92 -2.52
N ASP A 58 7.55 19.11 -2.70
CA ASP A 58 7.28 20.28 -1.86
C ASP A 58 5.86 20.84 -2.07
N LEU A 59 5.23 20.47 -3.19
CA LEU A 59 3.83 20.77 -3.50
C LEU A 59 2.87 19.69 -2.95
N GLN A 60 3.33 18.84 -2.02
CA GLN A 60 2.53 17.75 -1.44
C GLN A 60 2.00 16.77 -2.50
N ILE A 61 2.79 16.56 -3.55
CA ILE A 61 2.56 15.54 -4.57
C ILE A 61 3.47 14.36 -4.23
N ALA A 62 2.88 13.19 -4.02
CA ALA A 62 3.61 11.97 -3.72
C ALA A 62 3.13 10.81 -4.59
N CYS A 63 4.00 9.83 -4.77
CA CYS A 63 3.68 8.63 -5.53
C CYS A 63 4.21 7.39 -4.83
N TYR A 64 3.37 6.35 -4.79
CA TYR A 64 3.72 5.01 -4.36
C TYR A 64 3.37 4.02 -5.46
N ILE A 65 4.39 3.53 -6.15
CA ILE A 65 4.32 2.65 -7.31
C ILE A 65 3.40 3.29 -8.38
N ASP A 66 2.17 2.80 -8.52
CA ASP A 66 1.21 3.26 -9.54
C ASP A 66 0.23 4.32 -8.99
N ASP A 67 0.22 4.54 -7.67
CA ASP A 67 -0.72 5.42 -6.99
C ASP A 67 -0.09 6.80 -6.75
N VAL A 68 -0.67 7.85 -7.35
CA VAL A 68 -0.29 9.25 -7.14
C VAL A 68 -1.31 9.93 -6.25
N ILE A 69 -0.84 10.60 -5.20
CA ILE A 69 -1.64 11.44 -4.31
C ILE A 69 -1.22 12.91 -4.46
N ILE A 70 -2.21 13.79 -4.52
CA ILE A 70 -2.04 15.24 -4.64
C ILE A 70 -2.89 15.84 -3.54
N ALA A 71 -2.26 16.55 -2.60
CA ALA A 71 -2.96 17.33 -1.59
C ALA A 71 -2.86 18.82 -1.95
N SER A 72 -3.78 19.64 -1.43
CA SER A 72 -3.71 21.11 -1.44
C SER A 72 -4.68 21.69 -0.39
N HIS A 73 -4.54 22.97 -0.07
CA HIS A 73 -5.41 23.66 0.89
C HIS A 73 -6.65 24.29 0.26
N ASN A 74 -6.58 24.65 -1.01
CA ASN A 74 -7.68 25.24 -1.74
C ASN A 74 -7.81 24.63 -3.14
N PHE A 75 -8.94 24.92 -3.77
CA PHE A 75 -9.33 24.39 -5.07
C PHE A 75 -8.42 24.87 -6.21
N GLN A 76 -8.02 26.15 -6.21
CA GLN A 76 -7.21 26.73 -7.28
C GLN A 76 -5.80 26.12 -7.31
N ASP A 77 -5.15 26.02 -6.16
CA ASP A 77 -3.86 25.35 -6.02
C ASP A 77 -3.98 23.87 -6.41
N HIS A 78 -5.11 23.22 -6.12
CA HIS A 78 -5.34 21.83 -6.51
C HIS A 78 -5.35 21.66 -8.02
N LEU A 79 -6.05 22.55 -8.73
CA LEU A 79 -6.12 22.52 -10.19
C LEU A 79 -4.75 22.74 -10.82
N GLN A 80 -3.98 23.72 -10.32
CA GLN A 80 -2.62 23.97 -10.78
C GLN A 80 -1.70 22.76 -10.57
N ARG A 81 -1.78 22.11 -9.40
CA ARG A 81 -1.01 20.89 -9.10
C ARG A 81 -1.43 19.73 -10.00
N LEU A 82 -2.73 19.53 -10.23
CA LEU A 82 -3.23 18.52 -11.16
C LEU A 82 -2.72 18.74 -12.58
N GLU A 83 -2.80 19.97 -13.07
CA GLU A 83 -2.30 20.33 -14.40
C GLU A 83 -0.80 20.01 -14.53
N LEU A 84 0.00 20.41 -13.55
CA LEU A 84 1.44 20.13 -13.53
C LEU A 84 1.73 18.62 -13.57
N VAL A 85 1.01 17.82 -12.78
CA VAL A 85 1.14 16.36 -12.80
C VAL A 85 0.75 15.79 -14.17
N PHE A 86 -0.37 16.22 -14.74
CA PHE A 86 -0.79 15.74 -16.06
C PHE A 86 0.19 16.12 -17.17
N GLN A 87 0.79 17.31 -17.12
CA GLN A 87 1.85 17.72 -18.05
C GLN A 87 3.05 16.78 -17.96
N ARG A 88 3.53 16.46 -16.75
CA ARG A 88 4.65 15.51 -16.55
C ARG A 88 4.34 14.11 -17.05
N LEU A 89 3.16 13.59 -16.73
CA LEU A 89 2.73 12.27 -17.21
C LEU A 89 2.61 12.23 -18.73
N THR A 90 2.06 13.28 -19.34
CA THR A 90 1.88 13.38 -20.79
C THR A 90 3.23 13.44 -21.51
N ALA A 91 4.20 14.20 -20.99
CA ALA A 91 5.55 14.29 -21.55
C ALA A 91 6.25 12.92 -21.65
N GLU A 92 6.00 12.05 -20.67
CA GLU A 92 6.57 10.70 -20.58
C GLU A 92 5.63 9.61 -21.15
N ASN A 93 4.53 10.02 -21.80
CA ASN A 93 3.50 9.12 -22.36
C ASN A 93 2.91 8.11 -21.34
N LEU A 94 2.81 8.53 -20.08
CA LEU A 94 2.19 7.77 -19.01
C LEU A 94 0.69 8.05 -18.95
N LYS A 95 -0.09 6.96 -18.88
CA LYS A 95 -1.55 6.97 -18.93
C LYS A 95 -2.14 6.64 -17.58
N VAL A 96 -3.07 7.47 -17.15
CA VAL A 96 -3.91 7.22 -15.97
C VAL A 96 -5.15 6.43 -16.35
N LYS A 97 -5.74 5.70 -15.41
CA LYS A 97 -7.01 4.99 -15.60
C LYS A 97 -8.14 5.83 -14.99
N PRO A 98 -8.96 6.56 -15.79
CA PRO A 98 -9.95 7.47 -15.23
C PRO A 98 -10.95 6.80 -14.29
N SER A 99 -11.36 5.56 -14.59
CA SER A 99 -12.31 4.79 -13.77
C SER A 99 -11.78 4.38 -12.40
N LYS A 100 -10.46 4.50 -12.16
CA LYS A 100 -9.82 4.27 -10.85
C LYS A 100 -9.28 5.56 -10.23
N CYS A 101 -9.47 6.70 -10.86
CA CYS A 101 -9.04 7.98 -10.32
C CYS A 101 -10.19 8.66 -9.58
N SER A 102 -9.86 9.25 -8.43
CA SER A 102 -10.74 10.15 -7.70
C SER A 102 -10.08 11.53 -7.69
N PHE A 103 -10.84 12.56 -8.04
CA PHE A 103 -10.36 13.94 -8.13
C PHE A 103 -11.19 14.83 -7.22
N LEU A 104 -10.56 15.88 -6.67
CA LEU A 104 -11.23 16.95 -5.93
C LEU A 104 -12.09 16.44 -4.77
N GLN A 105 -11.58 15.48 -4.02
CA GLN A 105 -12.26 14.89 -2.86
C GLN A 105 -11.70 15.47 -1.56
N PHE A 106 -12.57 15.66 -0.56
CA PHE A 106 -12.16 16.03 0.80
C PHE A 106 -11.67 14.82 1.61
N GLU A 107 -12.11 13.62 1.24
CA GLU A 107 -11.73 12.35 1.84
C GLU A 107 -11.37 11.35 0.73
N ILE A 108 -10.23 10.67 0.86
CA ILE A 108 -9.81 9.61 -0.07
C ILE A 108 -9.27 8.39 0.68
N SER A 109 -9.49 7.20 0.12
CA SER A 109 -8.73 5.99 0.48
C SER A 109 -7.43 5.95 -0.31
N PHE A 110 -6.29 5.82 0.37
CA PHE A 110 -4.96 5.71 -0.23
C PHE A 110 -4.10 4.73 0.58
N LEU A 111 -3.56 3.68 -0.06
CA LEU A 111 -2.68 2.68 0.55
C LEU A 111 -3.21 2.10 1.88
N GLY A 112 -4.49 1.73 1.92
CA GLY A 112 -5.13 1.16 3.11
C GLY A 112 -5.37 2.14 4.26
N HIS A 113 -5.28 3.45 3.99
CA HIS A 113 -5.60 4.51 4.92
C HIS A 113 -6.65 5.44 4.33
N THR A 114 -7.46 6.07 5.18
CA THR A 114 -8.32 7.19 4.81
C THR A 114 -7.58 8.49 5.12
N VAL A 115 -7.51 9.40 4.14
CA VAL A 115 -6.93 10.73 4.31
C VAL A 115 -8.06 11.74 4.25
N ARG A 116 -8.27 12.49 5.33
CA ARG A 116 -9.29 13.55 5.44
C ARG A 116 -8.73 14.70 6.29
N GLU A 117 -8.93 15.94 5.85
CA GLU A 117 -8.64 17.16 6.64
C GLU A 117 -7.22 17.19 7.26
N GLY A 118 -6.22 16.68 6.55
CA GLY A 118 -4.83 16.61 7.03
C GLY A 118 -4.56 15.49 8.04
N GLN A 119 -5.56 14.68 8.37
CA GLN A 119 -5.42 13.48 9.18
C GLN A 119 -5.29 12.24 8.29
N VAL A 120 -4.53 11.26 8.78
CA VAL A 120 -4.38 9.95 8.17
C VAL A 120 -4.93 8.94 9.15
N LEU A 121 -5.99 8.25 8.78
CA LEU A 121 -6.71 7.26 9.59
C LEU A 121 -6.60 5.88 8.93
N PRO A 122 -6.75 4.77 9.66
CA PRO A 122 -6.93 3.45 9.06
C PRO A 122 -8.16 3.41 8.15
N ASP A 123 -8.09 2.69 7.04
CA ASP A 123 -9.27 2.51 6.17
C ASP A 123 -10.33 1.64 6.89
N PRO A 124 -11.60 2.09 7.01
CA PRO A 124 -12.68 1.36 7.65
C PRO A 124 -12.84 -0.08 7.14
N LYS A 125 -12.61 -0.34 5.85
CA LYS A 125 -12.71 -1.69 5.27
C LYS A 125 -11.71 -2.67 5.90
N ASN A 126 -10.52 -2.17 6.24
CA ASN A 126 -9.50 -2.96 6.91
C ASN A 126 -9.81 -3.11 8.40
N LEU A 127 -10.40 -2.08 9.03
CA LEU A 127 -10.85 -2.14 10.42
C LEU A 127 -11.98 -3.16 10.61
N ASP A 128 -12.93 -3.25 9.68
CA ASP A 128 -14.01 -4.24 9.71
C ASP A 128 -13.48 -5.68 9.71
N SER A 129 -12.42 -5.92 8.93
CA SER A 129 -11.74 -7.21 8.90
C SER A 129 -11.12 -7.53 10.27
N ILE A 130 -10.52 -6.54 10.94
CA ILE A 130 -9.94 -6.68 12.29
C ILE A 130 -11.05 -6.92 13.33
N LYS A 131 -12.18 -6.20 13.23
CA LYS A 131 -13.34 -6.33 14.11
C LYS A 131 -13.91 -7.75 14.09
N ASN A 132 -13.96 -8.38 12.92
CA ASN A 132 -14.49 -9.73 12.76
C ASN A 132 -13.44 -10.83 12.89
N THR A 133 -12.17 -10.48 13.16
CA THR A 133 -11.11 -11.48 13.33
C THR A 133 -11.33 -12.27 14.63
N MET A 134 -11.26 -13.60 14.51
CA MET A 134 -11.28 -14.55 15.63
C MET A 134 -9.87 -14.74 16.23
N PRO A 135 -9.76 -15.16 17.50
CA PRO A 135 -8.48 -15.49 18.13
C PRO A 135 -7.68 -16.52 17.29
N PRO A 136 -6.40 -16.25 16.99
CA PRO A 136 -5.52 -17.19 16.32
C PRO A 136 -5.43 -18.54 17.04
N GLN A 137 -5.50 -19.62 16.28
CA GLN A 137 -5.31 -21.01 16.74
C GLN A 137 -3.96 -21.60 16.32
N THR A 138 -3.19 -20.88 15.51
CA THR A 138 -1.89 -21.34 15.00
C THR A 138 -0.85 -20.23 15.00
N LYS A 139 0.44 -20.60 15.07
CA LYS A 139 1.56 -19.63 14.93
C LYS A 139 1.47 -18.82 13.64
N LYS A 140 1.02 -19.44 12.53
CA LYS A 140 0.83 -18.76 11.24
C LYS A 140 -0.24 -17.66 11.34
N GLN A 141 -1.38 -17.96 11.98
CA GLN A 141 -2.43 -16.97 12.21
C GLN A 141 -1.96 -15.85 13.15
N VAL A 142 -1.17 -16.15 14.18
CA VAL A 142 -0.57 -15.11 15.04
C VAL A 142 0.35 -14.20 14.24
N ARG A 143 1.23 -14.75 13.41
CA ARG A 143 2.11 -13.98 12.52
C ARG A 143 1.29 -13.09 11.56
N SER A 144 0.21 -13.63 11.00
CA SER A 144 -0.71 -12.87 10.14
C SER A 144 -1.38 -11.71 10.88
N PHE A 145 -1.90 -11.95 12.10
CA PHE A 145 -2.54 -10.93 12.93
C PHE A 145 -1.55 -9.84 13.38
N LEU A 146 -0.32 -10.22 13.76
CA LEU A 146 0.74 -9.28 14.08
C LEU A 146 1.17 -8.46 12.87
N GLY A 147 1.19 -9.05 11.67
CA GLY A 147 1.43 -8.31 10.43
C GLY A 147 0.37 -7.24 10.18
N LEU A 148 -0.91 -7.60 10.33
CA LEU A 148 -2.05 -6.70 10.13
C LEU A 148 -2.09 -5.56 11.16
N THR A 149 -2.00 -5.90 12.45
CA THR A 149 -1.97 -4.88 13.52
C THR A 149 -0.68 -4.06 13.50
N GLY A 150 0.42 -4.66 13.05
CA GLY A 150 1.71 -4.00 12.88
C GLY A 150 1.71 -2.96 11.77
N PHE A 151 0.93 -3.16 10.70
CA PHE A 151 0.70 -2.16 9.66
C PHE A 151 0.10 -0.87 10.24
N TYR A 152 -0.80 -1.00 11.21
CA TYR A 152 -1.44 0.12 11.92
C TYR A 152 -0.76 0.50 13.25
N ARG A 153 0.46 0.03 13.51
CA ARG A 153 1.15 0.23 14.81
C ARG A 153 1.22 1.69 15.28
N LYS A 154 1.26 2.66 14.35
CA LYS A 154 1.32 4.10 14.65
C LYS A 154 0.08 4.61 15.40
N PHE A 155 -1.03 3.90 15.26
CA PHE A 155 -2.30 4.19 15.92
C PHE A 155 -2.48 3.44 17.24
N ILE A 156 -1.54 2.56 17.61
CA ILE A 156 -1.64 1.75 18.82
C ILE A 156 -0.59 2.23 19.82
N PRO A 157 -1.00 2.92 20.91
CA PRO A 157 -0.07 3.36 21.94
C PRO A 157 0.67 2.17 22.54
N THR A 158 2.00 2.27 22.61
CA THR A 158 2.89 1.24 23.16
C THR A 158 2.71 -0.15 22.50
N TYR A 159 2.43 -0.18 21.17
CA TYR A 159 2.23 -1.40 20.39
C TYR A 159 3.17 -2.55 20.77
N SER A 160 4.48 -2.28 20.80
CA SER A 160 5.49 -3.30 21.11
C SER A 160 5.23 -3.98 22.45
N LYS A 161 4.87 -3.25 23.51
CA LYS A 161 4.57 -3.82 24.84
C LYS A 161 3.34 -4.72 24.79
N LYS A 162 2.28 -4.27 24.12
CA LYS A 162 1.02 -5.00 23.96
C LYS A 162 1.19 -6.27 23.11
N ALA A 163 2.06 -6.23 22.10
CA ALA A 163 2.30 -7.34 21.18
C ALA A 163 3.29 -8.41 21.72
N ILE A 164 3.97 -8.18 22.85
CA ILE A 164 4.97 -9.13 23.39
C ILE A 164 4.42 -10.55 23.58
N PRO A 165 3.24 -10.78 24.23
CA PRO A 165 2.72 -12.13 24.45
C PRO A 165 2.50 -12.89 23.14
N LEU A 166 1.93 -12.21 22.15
CA LEU A 166 1.71 -12.77 20.81
C LEU A 166 3.02 -12.99 20.05
N THR A 167 3.97 -12.07 20.16
CA THR A 167 5.29 -12.20 19.51
C THR A 167 6.05 -13.40 20.07
N ASN A 168 5.95 -13.66 21.38
CA ASN A 168 6.56 -14.83 22.01
C ASN A 168 5.97 -16.16 21.49
N LEU A 169 4.69 -16.21 21.13
CA LEU A 169 4.08 -17.38 20.48
C LEU A 169 4.63 -17.65 19.07
N THR A 170 5.20 -16.65 18.40
CA THR A 170 5.74 -16.82 17.04
C THR A 170 7.13 -17.43 16.99
N LYS A 171 7.83 -17.53 18.13
CA LYS A 171 9.17 -18.11 18.22
C LYS A 171 9.13 -19.61 17.90
N GLU A 172 10.18 -20.13 17.26
CA GLU A 172 10.24 -21.55 16.90
C GLU A 172 10.28 -22.45 18.15
N THR A 173 10.95 -22.00 19.21
CA THR A 173 11.17 -22.76 20.45
C THR A 173 9.97 -22.81 21.39
N SER A 174 8.95 -21.98 21.20
CA SER A 174 7.78 -21.94 22.09
C SER A 174 6.69 -22.92 21.65
N LYS A 175 6.10 -23.67 22.59
CA LYS A 175 4.85 -24.40 22.35
C LYS A 175 3.72 -23.39 22.14
N PHE A 176 2.81 -23.68 21.22
CA PHE A 176 1.65 -22.83 21.02
C PHE A 176 0.64 -23.09 22.14
N THR A 177 0.56 -22.18 23.09
CA THR A 177 -0.41 -22.21 24.19
C THR A 177 -1.09 -20.86 24.26
N TRP A 178 -2.39 -20.84 23.95
CA TRP A 178 -3.21 -19.65 24.04
C TRP A 178 -3.81 -19.56 25.44
N SER A 179 -3.32 -18.64 26.25
CA SER A 179 -3.83 -18.39 27.60
C SER A 179 -4.52 -17.03 27.69
N GLU A 180 -4.98 -16.66 28.89
CA GLU A 180 -5.54 -15.33 29.14
C GLU A 180 -4.58 -14.19 28.76
N LYS A 181 -3.26 -14.38 28.91
CA LYS A 181 -2.27 -13.35 28.57
C LYS A 181 -2.28 -13.01 27.08
N GLU A 182 -2.39 -14.03 26.23
CA GLU A 182 -2.44 -13.87 24.78
C GLU A 182 -3.80 -13.34 24.34
N GLN A 183 -4.88 -13.80 24.98
CA GLN A 183 -6.23 -13.28 24.74
C GLN A 183 -6.32 -11.78 25.07
N LEU A 184 -5.81 -11.35 26.23
CA LEU A 184 -5.77 -9.94 26.62
C LEU A 184 -4.92 -9.09 25.66
N ALA A 185 -3.80 -9.62 25.17
CA ALA A 185 -2.98 -8.96 24.17
C ALA A 185 -3.72 -8.81 22.83
N PHE A 186 -4.39 -9.87 22.38
CA PHE A 186 -5.21 -9.87 21.16
C PHE A 186 -6.34 -8.84 21.25
N ASP A 187 -7.13 -8.89 22.33
CA ASP A 187 -8.26 -7.98 22.55
C ASP A 187 -7.78 -6.54 22.71
N SER A 188 -6.66 -6.29 23.41
CA SER A 188 -6.12 -4.94 23.53
C SER A 188 -5.69 -4.37 22.17
N LEU A 189 -5.02 -5.15 21.32
CA LEU A 189 -4.61 -4.68 19.99
C LEU A 189 -5.81 -4.43 19.07
N LYS A 190 -6.80 -5.34 19.13
CA LYS A 190 -8.04 -5.22 18.38
C LYS A 190 -8.84 -4.00 18.82
N ASN A 191 -9.04 -3.81 20.13
CA ASN A 191 -9.79 -2.68 20.67
C ASN A 191 -9.13 -1.34 20.36
N CYS A 192 -7.80 -1.21 20.47
CA CYS A 192 -7.12 0.04 20.14
C CYS A 192 -7.34 0.51 18.69
N LEU A 193 -7.53 -0.42 17.74
CA LEU A 193 -7.79 -0.08 16.34
C LEU A 193 -9.28 0.20 16.05
N ILE A 194 -10.18 -0.27 16.92
CA ILE A 194 -11.64 -0.10 16.76
C ILE A 194 -12.16 1.07 17.61
N SER A 195 -11.45 1.46 18.68
CA SER A 195 -11.80 2.59 19.56
C SER A 195 -11.28 3.92 19.03
N GLU A 196 -12.09 4.99 19.14
CA GLU A 196 -11.69 6.39 18.93
C GLU A 196 -10.55 6.76 19.88
N PRO A 197 -9.31 6.85 19.37
CA PRO A 197 -8.83 8.04 18.65
C PRO A 197 -8.26 7.72 17.26
N CYS A 198 -8.58 6.53 16.73
CA CYS A 198 -8.13 6.04 15.43
C CYS A 198 -9.22 6.12 14.34
N LEU A 199 -10.41 6.61 14.67
CA LEU A 199 -11.55 6.85 13.78
C LEU A 199 -11.83 8.35 13.67
#